data_AF-A0A8A3PKY1-F1
#
_entry.id   AF-A0A8A3PKY1-F1
#
_cell.length_a   1.000
_cell.length_b   1.000
_cell.length_c   1.000
_cell.angle_alpha   90.00
_cell.angle_beta   90.00
_cell.angle_gamma   90.00
#
_symmetry.space_group_name_H-M   'P 1'
#
loop_
_entity.id
_entity.type
_entity.pdbx_description
1 polymer ?
#
loop_
_entity_poly.entity_id
_entity_poly.type
_entity_poly.pdbx_seq_one_letter_code
_entity_poly.pdbx_strand_id
1 'polypeptide(L)'
;MSEGVGLLSPSAELQFEDSERLTQKECESRYEKSFKSSTALSLWRLGLAILIVSLTANIVQAWLWSHAHQAANRCRLPLAGLEPDIEVDFGEKTAFADLSDLAALDKLWRSIDTNPGIVALPFDYHLGSTETFPWDKTKGLYVMNSFHSMHCLQALYVYVRNCDSGANQTQTFEHAIHCLDVLRSEVMCTADDTPLSFRFQEADRAERTPKRRCRDWDKLVEYTTAHSACFRRYSPNDPRYGTLDEYLFCPPSSPYKALVDDFKAQDFD
;
A
#
# COMPACT_ATOMS: atom_id res chain seq x y z
N MET A 1 -87.49 -74.22 63.29
CA MET A 1 -86.26 -74.82 63.84
C MET A 1 -85.44 -75.23 62.62
N SER A 2 -84.56 -74.37 62.08
CA SER A 2 -83.13 -74.20 62.46
C SER A 2 -82.43 -75.56 62.56
N GLU A 3 -81.26 -75.83 61.97
CA GLU A 3 -80.30 -75.18 61.07
C GLU A 3 -79.34 -76.31 60.65
N GLY A 4 -78.59 -76.12 59.57
CA GLY A 4 -77.48 -77.01 59.22
C GLY A 4 -76.57 -76.33 58.20
N VAL A 5 -75.48 -75.74 58.69
CA VAL A 5 -74.44 -75.06 57.89
C VAL A 5 -73.29 -76.04 57.64
N GLY A 6 -72.90 -76.20 56.37
CA GLY A 6 -71.67 -76.86 55.94
C GLY A 6 -70.66 -75.83 55.41
N LEU A 7 -69.41 -75.95 55.85
CA LEU A 7 -68.24 -75.14 55.51
C LEU A 7 -67.76 -75.34 54.05
N LEU A 8 -67.29 -74.25 53.42
CA LEU A 8 -66.38 -74.27 52.27
C LEU A 8 -65.17 -73.34 52.54
N SER A 9 -64.00 -73.79 52.09
CA SER A 9 -62.65 -73.25 52.34
C SER A 9 -62.28 -72.05 51.44
N PRO A 10 -61.45 -71.08 51.90
CA PRO A 10 -60.92 -70.01 51.05
C PRO A 10 -59.43 -70.24 50.74
N SER A 11 -59.06 -70.47 49.47
CA SER A 11 -57.65 -70.50 49.06
C SER A 11 -57.37 -69.98 47.64
N ALA A 12 -58.34 -69.33 46.97
CA ALA A 12 -58.18 -68.91 45.57
C ALA A 12 -58.18 -67.40 45.33
N GLU A 13 -58.67 -66.57 46.26
CA GLU A 13 -58.80 -65.11 46.04
C GLU A 13 -57.51 -64.31 46.26
N LEU A 14 -56.48 -64.86 46.91
CA LEU A 14 -55.26 -64.11 47.22
C LEU A 14 -54.21 -64.09 46.10
N GLN A 15 -54.40 -64.86 45.01
CA GLN A 15 -53.41 -64.95 43.92
C GLN A 15 -53.76 -64.11 42.68
N PHE A 16 -54.97 -63.56 42.59
CA PHE A 16 -55.40 -62.81 41.40
C PHE A 16 -55.09 -61.30 41.49
N GLU A 17 -55.18 -60.70 42.68
CA GLU A 17 -54.89 -59.25 42.87
C GLU A 17 -53.42 -58.87 42.68
N ASP A 18 -52.48 -59.79 42.91
CA ASP A 18 -51.03 -59.50 42.78
C ASP A 18 -50.57 -59.48 41.31
N SER A 19 -51.23 -60.25 40.44
CA SER A 19 -50.91 -60.36 39.01
C SER A 19 -51.29 -59.11 38.21
N GLU A 20 -52.46 -58.51 38.50
CA GLU A 20 -52.91 -57.27 37.85
C GLU A 20 -52.09 -56.05 38.30
N ARG A 21 -51.64 -56.02 39.56
CA ARG A 21 -50.81 -54.92 40.08
C ARG A 21 -49.40 -54.91 39.51
N LEU A 22 -48.84 -56.09 39.21
CA LEU A 22 -47.53 -56.24 38.57
C LEU A 22 -47.57 -55.85 37.09
N THR A 23 -48.61 -56.24 36.37
CA THR A 23 -48.76 -55.94 34.93
C THR A 23 -49.05 -54.45 34.66
N GLN A 24 -49.79 -53.77 35.55
CA GLN A 24 -50.05 -52.33 35.40
C GLN A 24 -48.82 -51.46 35.68
N LYS A 25 -47.99 -51.82 36.69
CA LYS A 25 -46.71 -51.15 36.96
C LYS A 25 -45.68 -51.33 35.83
N GLU A 26 -45.67 -52.48 35.17
CA GLU A 26 -44.79 -52.72 34.03
C GLU A 26 -45.22 -51.93 32.78
N CYS A 27 -46.52 -51.66 32.61
CA CYS A 27 -47.03 -50.87 31.48
C CYS A 27 -46.78 -49.36 31.65
N GLU A 28 -46.93 -48.82 32.87
CA GLU A 28 -46.63 -47.40 33.17
C GLU A 28 -45.12 -47.09 33.07
N SER A 29 -44.24 -47.99 33.53
CA SER A 29 -42.79 -47.77 33.44
C SER A 29 -42.25 -47.84 31.99
N ARG A 30 -42.97 -48.54 31.10
CA ARG A 30 -42.61 -48.68 29.69
C ARG A 30 -43.12 -47.51 28.84
N TYR A 31 -44.21 -46.85 29.27
CA TYR A 31 -44.76 -45.66 28.62
C TYR A 31 -43.96 -44.39 28.96
N GLU A 32 -43.44 -44.25 30.19
CA GLU A 32 -42.61 -43.09 30.59
C GLU A 32 -41.20 -43.08 29.98
N LYS A 33 -40.63 -44.26 29.68
CA LYS A 33 -39.26 -44.37 29.13
C LYS A 33 -39.14 -44.05 27.63
N SER A 34 -40.25 -43.78 26.93
CA SER A 34 -40.22 -43.55 25.47
C SER A 34 -40.29 -42.07 25.05
N PHE A 35 -40.44 -41.09 25.97
CA PHE A 35 -40.72 -39.70 25.54
C PHE A 35 -39.85 -38.58 26.12
N LYS A 36 -38.72 -38.84 26.80
CA LYS A 36 -37.83 -37.74 27.20
C LYS A 36 -36.36 -38.07 26.98
N SER A 37 -35.68 -37.16 26.26
CA SER A 37 -34.22 -37.07 26.05
C SER A 37 -33.60 -37.81 24.84
N SER A 38 -34.04 -37.48 23.63
CA SER A 38 -33.23 -37.73 22.41
C SER A 38 -33.14 -36.50 21.51
N THR A 39 -34.20 -35.68 21.45
CA THR A 39 -34.24 -34.45 20.66
C THR A 39 -33.30 -33.35 21.19
N ALA A 40 -33.20 -33.15 22.51
CA ALA A 40 -32.32 -32.14 23.09
C ALA A 40 -30.82 -32.44 22.91
N LEU A 41 -30.42 -33.72 23.02
CA LEU A 41 -29.03 -34.16 22.79
C LEU A 41 -28.65 -34.07 21.30
N SER A 42 -29.61 -34.35 20.40
CA SER A 42 -29.46 -34.19 18.96
C SER A 42 -29.32 -32.72 18.54
N LEU A 43 -30.11 -31.82 19.13
CA LEU A 43 -30.06 -30.38 18.83
C LEU A 43 -28.77 -29.73 19.33
N TRP A 44 -28.26 -30.11 20.51
CA TRP A 44 -26.98 -29.60 21.01
C TRP A 44 -25.80 -30.09 20.17
N ARG A 45 -25.82 -31.35 19.70
CA ARG A 45 -24.82 -31.87 18.75
C ARG A 45 -24.86 -31.14 17.41
N LEU A 46 -26.05 -30.84 16.89
CA LEU A 46 -26.22 -30.06 15.67
C LEU A 46 -25.71 -28.62 15.86
N GLY A 47 -26.06 -27.99 17.00
CA GLY A 47 -25.57 -26.66 17.35
C GLY A 47 -24.06 -26.59 17.52
N LEU A 48 -23.45 -27.60 18.15
CA LEU A 48 -22.01 -27.72 18.29
C LEU A 48 -21.32 -27.92 16.93
N ALA A 49 -21.90 -28.75 16.06
CA ALA A 49 -21.39 -28.94 14.70
C ALA A 49 -21.46 -27.64 13.88
N ILE A 50 -22.56 -26.89 13.96
CA ILE A 50 -22.71 -25.58 13.30
C ILE A 50 -21.68 -24.58 13.85
N LEU A 51 -21.46 -24.55 15.17
CA LEU A 51 -20.48 -23.68 15.79
C LEU A 51 -19.04 -24.02 15.34
N ILE A 52 -18.69 -25.31 15.27
CA ILE A 52 -17.38 -25.75 14.79
C ILE A 52 -17.18 -25.37 13.31
N VAL A 53 -18.19 -25.59 12.46
CA VAL A 53 -18.13 -25.18 11.04
C VAL A 53 -18.00 -23.66 10.92
N SER A 54 -18.73 -22.89 11.73
CA SER A 54 -18.61 -21.43 11.75
C SER A 54 -17.22 -20.96 12.21
N LEU A 55 -16.68 -21.54 13.29
CA LEU A 55 -15.35 -21.20 13.80
C LEU A 55 -14.26 -21.54 12.78
N THR A 56 -14.30 -22.74 12.20
CA THR A 56 -13.34 -23.16 11.17
C THR A 56 -13.43 -22.27 9.93
N ALA A 57 -14.63 -21.92 9.47
CA ALA A 57 -14.81 -20.98 8.37
C ALA A 57 -14.23 -19.59 8.69
N ASN A 58 -14.46 -19.05 9.89
CA ASN A 58 -13.88 -17.77 10.31
C ASN A 58 -12.35 -17.82 10.44
N ILE A 59 -11.79 -18.92 10.95
CA ILE A 59 -10.34 -19.12 11.04
C ILE A 59 -9.73 -19.19 9.64
N VAL A 60 -10.35 -19.93 8.71
CA VAL A 60 -9.90 -20.00 7.31
C VAL A 60 -10.05 -18.64 6.63
N GLN A 61 -11.15 -17.93 6.84
CA GLN A 61 -11.34 -16.57 6.31
C GLN A 61 -10.28 -15.61 6.83
N ALA A 62 -9.96 -15.65 8.12
CA ALA A 62 -8.90 -14.84 8.74
C ALA A 62 -7.50 -15.23 8.26
N TRP A 63 -7.25 -16.54 8.06
CA TRP A 63 -5.99 -17.03 7.51
C TRP A 63 -5.81 -16.61 6.06
N LEU A 64 -6.84 -16.76 5.22
CA LEU A 64 -6.84 -16.31 3.82
C LEU A 64 -6.69 -14.79 3.72
N TRP A 65 -7.41 -14.03 4.55
CA TRP A 65 -7.27 -12.57 4.63
C TRP A 65 -5.86 -12.17 5.07
N SER A 66 -5.31 -12.80 6.11
CA SER A 66 -3.94 -12.56 6.58
C SER A 66 -2.90 -12.96 5.53
N HIS A 67 -3.07 -14.07 4.80
CA HIS A 67 -2.14 -14.48 3.75
C HIS A 67 -2.21 -13.54 2.55
N ALA A 68 -3.41 -13.11 2.16
CA ALA A 68 -3.59 -12.10 1.11
C ALA A 68 -2.97 -10.75 1.51
N HIS A 69 -3.15 -10.32 2.77
CA HIS A 69 -2.55 -9.09 3.30
C HIS A 69 -1.03 -9.19 3.45
N GLN A 70 -0.50 -10.35 3.85
CA GLN A 70 0.94 -10.59 3.91
C GLN A 70 1.57 -10.69 2.51
N ALA A 71 0.87 -11.27 1.52
CA ALA A 71 1.32 -11.29 0.14
C ALA A 71 1.35 -9.89 -0.48
N ALA A 72 0.39 -9.02 -0.16
CA ALA A 72 0.42 -7.60 -0.55
C ALA A 72 1.60 -6.83 0.09
N ASN A 73 2.06 -7.23 1.28
CA ASN A 73 3.21 -6.64 1.97
C ASN A 73 4.58 -7.19 1.53
N ARG A 74 4.64 -8.23 0.67
CA ARG A 74 5.90 -8.85 0.21
C ARG A 74 6.57 -8.15 -0.98
N CYS A 75 5.96 -7.08 -1.51
CA CYS A 75 6.56 -6.20 -2.52
C CYS A 75 6.84 -4.82 -1.92
N ARG A 76 8.00 -4.58 -1.30
CA ARG A 76 8.47 -3.21 -0.97
C ARG A 76 9.42 -2.73 -2.07
N LEU A 77 9.40 -1.47 -2.50
CA LEU A 77 9.59 -0.30 -1.64
C LEU A 77 8.66 0.91 -1.92
N PRO A 78 7.86 1.33 -0.92
CA PRO A 78 7.57 2.74 -0.70
C PRO A 78 8.44 3.23 0.45
N LEU A 79 9.70 3.62 0.15
CA LEU A 79 10.64 4.15 1.15
C LEU A 79 10.02 5.30 1.97
N ALA A 80 9.32 6.20 1.27
CA ALA A 80 8.61 7.32 1.86
C ALA A 80 7.22 6.96 2.44
N GLY A 81 6.74 5.72 2.25
CA GLY A 81 5.43 5.28 2.74
C GLY A 81 4.22 6.01 2.12
N LEU A 82 4.40 6.73 1.00
CA LEU A 82 3.35 7.57 0.44
C LEU A 82 2.27 6.76 -0.30
N GLU A 83 1.04 6.90 0.17
CA GLU A 83 -0.15 6.38 -0.49
C GLU A 83 -0.71 7.40 -1.51
N PRO A 84 -1.39 6.96 -2.58
CA PRO A 84 -2.10 7.87 -3.48
C PRO A 84 -3.35 8.45 -2.80
N ASP A 85 -3.21 9.59 -2.12
CA ASP A 85 -4.23 10.18 -1.25
C ASP A 85 -4.80 11.52 -1.74
N ILE A 86 -4.22 12.11 -2.80
CA ILE A 86 -4.72 13.34 -3.42
C ILE A 86 -5.44 13.04 -4.74
N GLU A 87 -6.52 13.77 -5.02
CA GLU A 87 -7.20 13.71 -6.31
C GLU A 87 -6.70 14.83 -7.22
N VAL A 88 -6.34 14.49 -8.45
CA VAL A 88 -5.89 15.44 -9.47
C VAL A 88 -6.76 15.29 -10.72
N ASP A 89 -7.20 16.42 -11.28
CA ASP A 89 -7.93 16.46 -12.54
C ASP A 89 -6.93 16.31 -13.71
N PHE A 90 -7.08 15.23 -14.49
CA PHE A 90 -6.10 14.87 -15.52
C PHE A 90 -6.48 15.42 -16.90
N GLY A 91 -5.71 16.36 -17.45
CA GLY A 91 -5.94 16.91 -18.80
C GLY A 91 -6.35 18.37 -18.85
N GLU A 92 -6.42 19.05 -17.71
CA GLU A 92 -6.50 20.51 -17.69
C GLU A 92 -5.16 21.13 -18.09
N LYS A 93 -5.21 22.17 -18.92
CA LYS A 93 -4.00 22.93 -19.28
C LYS A 93 -3.50 23.65 -18.04
N THR A 94 -2.25 23.39 -17.66
CA THR A 94 -1.57 24.10 -16.59
C THR A 94 -0.69 25.22 -17.16
N ALA A 95 -0.11 26.04 -16.28
CA ALA A 95 0.86 27.06 -16.66
C ALA A 95 2.10 26.49 -17.39
N PHE A 96 2.40 25.18 -17.23
CA PHE A 96 3.49 24.50 -17.94
C PHE A 96 3.22 24.29 -19.44
N ALA A 97 2.03 24.63 -19.92
CA ALA A 97 1.63 24.59 -21.33
C ALA A 97 1.17 25.96 -21.88
N ASP A 98 1.38 27.05 -21.14
CA ASP A 98 1.00 28.40 -21.57
C ASP A 98 2.07 28.98 -22.51
N LEU A 99 1.68 29.18 -23.77
CA LEU A 99 2.54 29.72 -24.83
C LEU A 99 2.40 31.24 -25.00
N SER A 100 1.55 31.91 -24.22
CA SER A 100 1.32 33.36 -24.33
C SER A 100 2.52 34.18 -23.84
N ASP A 101 3.30 33.64 -22.90
CA ASP A 101 4.54 34.21 -22.39
C ASP A 101 5.64 33.13 -22.30
N LEU A 102 6.45 33.04 -23.36
CA LEU A 102 7.55 32.06 -23.42
C LEU A 102 8.65 32.32 -22.39
N ALA A 103 8.86 33.57 -21.96
CA ALA A 103 9.86 33.87 -20.94
C ALA A 103 9.40 33.38 -19.56
N ALA A 104 8.12 33.55 -19.24
CA ALA A 104 7.52 32.99 -18.03
C ALA A 104 7.53 31.45 -18.07
N LEU A 105 7.21 30.85 -19.23
CA LEU A 105 7.27 29.40 -19.43
C LEU A 105 8.68 28.85 -19.22
N ASP A 106 9.69 29.48 -19.84
CA ASP A 106 11.10 29.11 -19.70
C ASP A 106 11.56 29.19 -18.24
N LYS A 107 11.14 30.24 -17.52
CA LYS A 107 11.42 30.40 -16.09
C LYS A 107 10.77 29.30 -15.26
N LEU A 108 9.51 28.98 -15.55
CA LEU A 108 8.74 27.97 -14.82
C LEU A 108 9.38 26.58 -14.95
N TRP A 109 9.67 26.12 -16.17
CA TRP A 109 10.33 24.83 -16.39
C TRP A 109 11.74 24.77 -15.77
N ARG A 110 12.50 25.86 -15.85
CA ARG A 110 13.84 25.94 -15.24
C ARG A 110 13.82 26.04 -13.71
N SER A 111 12.69 26.41 -13.11
CA SER A 111 12.55 26.48 -11.64
C SER A 111 12.31 25.14 -10.96
N ILE A 112 12.06 24.07 -11.72
CA ILE A 112 11.93 22.71 -11.17
C ILE A 112 13.27 22.32 -10.55
N ASP A 113 13.32 22.26 -9.22
CA ASP A 113 14.50 21.82 -8.49
C ASP A 113 14.46 20.30 -8.31
N THR A 114 15.44 19.62 -8.92
CA THR A 114 15.58 18.17 -8.87
C THR A 114 16.67 17.71 -7.91
N ASN A 115 17.45 18.63 -7.36
CA ASN A 115 18.56 18.31 -6.44
C ASN A 115 18.10 17.61 -5.15
N PRO A 116 16.95 17.97 -4.53
CA PRO A 116 16.44 17.25 -3.37
C PRO A 116 16.19 15.76 -3.63
N GLY A 117 16.09 15.34 -4.89
CA GLY A 117 15.91 13.94 -5.27
C GLY A 117 17.11 13.03 -4.98
N ILE A 118 18.29 13.58 -4.70
CA ILE A 118 19.46 12.80 -4.32
C ILE A 118 19.49 12.62 -2.80
N VAL A 119 19.30 11.38 -2.37
CA VAL A 119 19.14 11.00 -0.97
C VAL A 119 20.27 10.09 -0.49
N ALA A 120 20.62 10.20 0.79
CA ALA A 120 21.55 9.34 1.47
C ALA A 120 20.77 8.36 2.37
N LEU A 121 20.75 7.09 1.96
CA LEU A 121 20.02 6.02 2.66
C LEU A 121 20.99 4.93 3.14
N PRO A 122 20.70 4.23 4.25
CA PRO A 122 21.49 3.06 4.64
C PRO A 122 21.61 2.07 3.47
N PHE A 123 22.77 1.42 3.36
CA PHE A 123 22.92 0.36 2.36
C PHE A 123 21.88 -0.73 2.57
N ASP A 124 21.11 -1.01 1.53
CA ASP A 124 20.14 -2.09 1.46
C ASP A 124 20.36 -2.85 0.15
N TYR A 125 20.51 -4.17 0.24
CA TYR A 125 20.76 -5.02 -0.92
C TYR A 125 19.61 -5.00 -1.92
N HIS A 126 18.39 -4.63 -1.49
CA HIS A 126 17.24 -4.46 -2.37
C HIS A 126 17.27 -3.18 -3.20
N LEU A 127 18.06 -2.17 -2.80
CA LEU A 127 18.18 -0.89 -3.52
C LEU A 127 19.24 -0.93 -4.63
N GLY A 128 20.01 -2.01 -4.71
CA GLY A 128 21.12 -2.14 -5.66
C GLY A 128 22.42 -1.49 -5.20
N SER A 129 23.49 -1.75 -5.95
CA SER A 129 24.81 -1.18 -5.71
C SER A 129 24.83 0.30 -6.04
N THR A 130 25.50 1.09 -5.21
CA THR A 130 25.63 2.54 -5.43
C THR A 130 26.92 3.09 -4.81
N GLU A 131 27.23 4.36 -5.12
CA GLU A 131 28.32 5.10 -4.52
C GLU A 131 28.05 5.41 -3.04
N THR A 132 29.13 5.45 -2.26
CA THR A 132 29.04 5.77 -0.83
C THR A 132 28.83 7.26 -0.63
N PHE A 133 27.94 7.62 0.29
CA PHE A 133 27.72 9.01 0.67
C PHE A 133 28.97 9.60 1.35
N PRO A 134 29.52 10.75 0.89
CA PRO A 134 30.80 11.25 1.40
C PRO A 134 30.83 11.55 2.91
N TRP A 135 29.69 11.96 3.48
CA TRP A 135 29.61 12.38 4.89
C TRP A 135 29.25 11.24 5.85
N ASP A 136 28.83 10.08 5.34
CA ASP A 136 28.47 8.91 6.15
C ASP A 136 28.70 7.62 5.34
N LYS A 137 29.79 6.92 5.67
CA LYS A 137 30.19 5.68 5.00
C LYS A 137 29.25 4.50 5.22
N THR A 138 28.24 4.63 6.08
CA THR A 138 27.21 3.60 6.28
C THR A 138 26.03 3.74 5.30
N LYS A 139 26.04 4.80 4.48
CA LYS A 139 24.97 5.14 3.55
C LYS A 139 25.44 5.16 2.10
N GLY A 140 24.51 4.79 1.22
CA GLY A 140 24.63 4.92 -0.22
C GLY A 140 23.88 6.14 -0.75
N LEU A 141 24.34 6.65 -1.90
CA LEU A 141 23.67 7.69 -2.67
C LEU A 141 22.60 7.09 -3.55
N TYR A 142 21.38 7.62 -3.54
CA TYR A 142 20.31 7.17 -4.42
C TYR A 142 19.59 8.35 -5.03
N VAL A 143 19.13 8.20 -6.27
CA VAL A 143 18.20 9.14 -6.90
C VAL A 143 16.78 8.62 -6.76
N MET A 144 15.90 9.45 -6.20
CA MET A 144 14.49 9.15 -6.15
C MET A 144 13.91 9.18 -7.55
N ASN A 145 13.25 8.09 -7.94
CA ASN A 145 12.79 7.88 -9.30
C ASN A 145 11.90 9.03 -9.81
N SER A 146 10.95 9.52 -9.02
CA SER A 146 10.08 10.65 -9.41
C SER A 146 10.86 11.95 -9.67
N PHE A 147 11.94 12.20 -8.92
CA PHE A 147 12.83 13.34 -9.17
C PHE A 147 13.66 13.13 -10.44
N HIS A 148 14.09 11.88 -10.72
CA HIS A 148 14.75 11.55 -11.98
C HIS A 148 13.81 11.76 -13.18
N SER A 149 12.55 11.34 -13.09
CA SER A 149 11.54 11.61 -14.13
C SER A 149 11.34 13.12 -14.35
N MET A 150 11.28 13.91 -13.28
CA MET A 150 11.18 15.37 -13.39
C MET A 150 12.42 16.01 -14.01
N HIS A 151 13.62 15.50 -13.69
CA HIS A 151 14.87 15.90 -14.34
C HIS A 151 14.84 15.62 -15.84
N CYS A 152 14.40 14.42 -16.25
CA CYS A 152 14.26 14.04 -17.64
C CYS A 152 13.27 14.94 -18.39
N LEU A 153 12.12 15.27 -17.79
CA LEU A 153 11.15 16.21 -18.36
C LEU A 153 11.75 17.61 -18.57
N GLN A 154 12.46 18.13 -17.57
CA GLN A 154 13.14 19.43 -17.68
C GLN A 154 14.23 19.43 -18.76
N ALA A 155 15.03 18.37 -18.85
CA ALA A 155 16.08 18.23 -19.86
C ALA A 155 15.48 18.18 -21.28
N LEU A 156 14.39 17.43 -21.47
CA LEU A 156 13.68 17.37 -22.75
C LEU A 156 13.03 18.70 -23.11
N TYR A 157 12.44 19.41 -22.15
CA TYR A 157 11.93 20.76 -22.38
C TYR A 157 13.03 21.67 -22.91
N VAL A 158 14.20 21.71 -22.24
CA VAL A 158 15.35 22.52 -22.69
C VAL A 158 15.80 22.11 -24.10
N TYR A 159 15.88 20.82 -24.38
CA TYR A 159 16.28 20.31 -25.70
C TYR A 159 15.31 20.79 -26.80
N VAL A 160 14.00 20.60 -26.61
CA VAL A 160 12.96 21.01 -27.57
C VAL A 160 12.93 22.53 -27.71
N ARG A 161 13.02 23.26 -26.61
CA ARG A 161 13.03 24.74 -26.60
C ARG A 161 14.21 25.31 -27.38
N ASN A 162 15.39 24.71 -27.24
CA ASN A 162 16.59 25.13 -27.99
C ASN A 162 16.45 24.80 -29.48
N CYS A 163 15.84 23.66 -29.83
CA CYS A 163 15.52 23.34 -31.23
C CYS A 163 14.57 24.36 -31.85
N ASP A 164 13.49 24.71 -31.15
CA ASP A 164 12.49 25.68 -31.60
C ASP A 164 13.06 27.10 -31.76
N SER A 165 13.90 27.56 -30.82
CA SER A 165 14.53 28.89 -30.89
C SER A 165 15.76 28.97 -31.80
N GLY A 166 16.30 27.84 -32.26
CA GLY A 166 17.59 27.79 -32.94
C GLY A 166 18.80 28.08 -32.02
N ALA A 167 18.61 28.02 -30.70
CA ALA A 167 19.69 28.18 -29.73
C ALA A 167 20.64 26.97 -29.72
N ASN A 168 21.88 27.20 -29.26
CA ASN A 168 22.84 26.12 -29.10
C ASN A 168 22.35 25.08 -28.09
N GLN A 169 22.48 23.80 -28.43
CA GLN A 169 22.08 22.73 -27.55
C GLN A 169 22.98 22.63 -26.32
N THR A 170 22.36 22.63 -25.15
CA THR A 170 23.01 22.35 -23.86
C THR A 170 22.76 20.93 -23.39
N GLN A 171 21.86 20.20 -24.04
CA GLN A 171 21.56 18.79 -23.80
C GLN A 171 22.02 17.99 -25.01
N THR A 172 22.76 16.91 -24.78
CA THR A 172 23.20 16.04 -25.88
C THR A 172 22.00 15.25 -26.41
N PHE A 173 22.05 14.87 -27.69
CA PHE A 173 21.04 13.98 -28.26
C PHE A 173 20.95 12.64 -27.50
N GLU A 174 22.10 12.08 -27.11
CA GLU A 174 22.16 10.87 -26.28
C GLU A 174 21.42 11.03 -24.95
N HIS A 175 21.62 12.16 -24.25
CA HIS A 175 20.91 12.45 -23.01
C HIS A 175 19.39 12.60 -23.23
N ALA A 176 18.97 13.23 -24.33
CA ALA A 176 17.56 13.31 -24.69
C ALA A 176 16.94 11.91 -24.95
N ILE A 177 17.65 11.02 -25.67
CA ILE A 177 17.19 9.65 -25.91
C ILE A 177 17.10 8.85 -24.60
N HIS A 178 18.08 9.00 -23.71
CA HIS A 178 18.03 8.41 -22.37
C HIS A 178 16.79 8.89 -21.60
N CYS A 179 16.55 10.20 -21.57
CA CYS A 179 15.38 10.79 -20.89
C CYS A 179 14.06 10.26 -21.45
N LEU A 180 13.97 10.09 -22.77
CA LEU A 180 12.79 9.50 -23.41
C LEU A 180 12.56 8.05 -22.98
N ASP A 181 13.61 7.23 -22.89
CA ASP A 181 13.48 5.83 -22.46
C ASP A 181 13.13 5.69 -20.98
N VAL A 182 13.69 6.55 -20.11
CA VAL A 182 13.31 6.63 -18.69
C VAL A 182 11.81 6.93 -18.58
N LEU A 183 11.32 7.99 -19.23
CA LEU A 183 9.91 8.38 -19.15
C LEU A 183 8.98 7.34 -19.78
N ARG A 184 9.39 6.71 -20.90
CA ARG A 184 8.64 5.59 -21.49
C ARG A 184 8.51 4.43 -20.51
N SER A 185 9.61 4.06 -19.86
CA SER A 185 9.64 2.97 -18.87
C SER A 185 8.77 3.29 -17.66
N GLU A 186 8.76 4.53 -17.18
CA GLU A 186 7.88 4.99 -16.11
C GLU A 186 6.39 4.89 -16.47
N VAL A 187 6.02 5.34 -17.67
CA VAL A 187 4.64 5.25 -18.17
C VAL A 187 4.21 3.78 -18.27
N MET A 188 5.07 2.92 -18.82
CA MET A 188 4.77 1.49 -18.96
C MET A 188 4.76 0.74 -17.63
N CYS A 189 5.59 1.13 -16.67
CA CYS A 189 5.61 0.56 -15.32
C CYS A 189 4.35 0.93 -14.54
N THR A 190 3.90 2.18 -14.70
CA THR A 190 2.68 2.65 -14.02
C THR A 190 1.44 2.06 -14.67
N ALA A 191 1.44 1.90 -16.00
CA ALA A 191 0.34 1.32 -16.80
C ALA A 191 -1.04 1.83 -16.37
N ASP A 192 -1.18 3.16 -16.22
CA ASP A 192 -2.43 3.78 -15.78
C ASP A 192 -3.57 3.46 -16.76
N ASP A 193 -4.63 2.82 -16.25
CA ASP A 193 -5.79 2.35 -16.98
C ASP A 193 -6.97 3.34 -16.93
N THR A 194 -6.76 4.54 -16.39
CA THR A 194 -7.75 5.62 -16.39
C THR A 194 -8.13 6.01 -17.82
N PRO A 195 -9.39 5.80 -18.26
CA PRO A 195 -9.78 6.07 -19.63
C PRO A 195 -9.88 7.58 -19.88
N LEU A 196 -9.30 8.07 -20.98
CA LEU A 196 -9.43 9.47 -21.42
C LEU A 196 -10.48 9.59 -22.52
N SER A 197 -11.33 10.61 -22.44
CA SER A 197 -12.30 10.93 -23.50
C SER A 197 -11.58 11.47 -24.73
N PHE A 198 -12.02 11.09 -25.93
CA PHE A 198 -11.54 11.70 -27.19
C PHE A 198 -11.87 13.21 -27.30
N ARG A 199 -12.73 13.73 -26.42
CA ARG A 199 -13.07 15.16 -26.31
C ARG A 199 -12.11 15.95 -25.40
N PHE A 200 -10.95 15.40 -25.04
CA PHE A 200 -9.97 15.99 -24.12
C PHE A 200 -9.45 17.41 -24.48
N GLN A 201 -9.68 17.89 -25.71
CA GLN A 201 -9.32 19.25 -26.14
C GLN A 201 -10.52 20.22 -26.17
N GLU A 202 -11.75 19.70 -26.13
CA GLU A 202 -12.97 20.49 -26.12
C GLU A 202 -13.30 20.80 -24.66
N ALA A 203 -12.88 21.97 -24.19
CA ALA A 203 -13.11 22.48 -22.84
C ALA A 203 -14.58 22.83 -22.56
N ASP A 204 -15.53 22.00 -23.01
CA ASP A 204 -16.88 22.01 -22.46
C ASP A 204 -16.80 21.36 -21.08
N ARG A 205 -16.60 22.22 -20.07
CA ARG A 205 -16.47 21.95 -18.63
C ARG A 205 -17.63 21.14 -17.99
N ALA A 206 -18.56 20.63 -18.80
CA ALA A 206 -19.74 19.89 -18.38
C ALA A 206 -19.45 18.40 -18.16
N GLU A 207 -18.46 17.82 -18.85
CA GLU A 207 -18.05 16.43 -18.63
C GLU A 207 -16.89 16.41 -17.63
N ARG A 208 -17.12 15.86 -16.43
CA ARG A 208 -16.09 15.74 -15.40
C ARG A 208 -14.92 14.94 -15.95
N THR A 209 -13.77 15.58 -16.07
CA THR A 209 -12.49 14.93 -16.31
C THR A 209 -12.31 13.78 -15.30
N PRO A 210 -11.88 12.58 -15.74
CA PRO A 210 -11.56 11.51 -14.82
C PRO A 210 -10.54 11.99 -13.78
N LYS A 211 -10.90 11.85 -12.51
CA LYS A 211 -10.00 12.14 -11.39
C LYS A 211 -9.03 11.00 -11.21
N ARG A 212 -7.76 11.32 -11.06
CA ARG A 212 -6.71 10.34 -10.73
C ARG A 212 -6.31 10.50 -9.27
N ARG A 213 -6.11 9.37 -8.58
CA ARG A 213 -5.48 9.36 -7.25
C ARG A 213 -3.97 9.35 -7.40
N CYS A 214 -3.32 10.38 -6.88
CA CYS A 214 -1.87 10.60 -6.97
C CYS A 214 -1.25 10.61 -5.57
N ARG A 215 0.05 10.34 -5.50
CA ARG A 215 0.84 10.61 -4.29
C ARG A 215 1.12 12.10 -4.21
N ASP A 216 1.09 12.64 -3.00
CA ASP A 216 1.44 14.04 -2.75
C ASP A 216 2.93 14.30 -3.01
N TRP A 217 3.22 15.23 -3.92
CA TRP A 217 4.58 15.64 -4.28
C TRP A 217 5.29 16.34 -3.12
N ASP A 218 4.59 17.17 -2.36
CA ASP A 218 5.20 17.95 -1.28
C ASP A 218 5.63 17.04 -0.15
N LYS A 219 4.83 16.01 0.17
CA LYS A 219 5.24 14.95 1.12
C LYS A 219 6.47 14.18 0.64
N LEU A 220 6.62 13.99 -0.68
CA LEU A 220 7.83 13.37 -1.23
C LEU A 220 9.04 14.29 -1.07
N VAL A 221 8.88 15.58 -1.34
CA VAL A 221 9.94 16.59 -1.13
C VAL A 221 10.34 16.65 0.34
N GLU A 222 9.40 16.60 1.28
CA GLU A 222 9.68 16.53 2.71
C GLU A 222 10.52 15.28 3.06
N TYR A 223 10.11 14.11 2.55
CA TYR A 223 10.85 12.87 2.76
C TYR A 223 12.28 12.97 2.22
N THR A 224 12.48 13.47 1.00
CA THR A 224 13.82 13.54 0.42
C THR A 224 14.68 14.62 1.06
N THR A 225 14.09 15.73 1.51
CA THR A 225 14.79 16.75 2.29
C THR A 225 15.29 16.19 3.61
N ALA A 226 14.47 15.40 4.32
CA ALA A 226 14.86 14.73 5.56
C ALA A 226 15.98 13.69 5.36
N HIS A 227 16.11 13.13 4.15
CA HIS A 227 17.12 12.15 3.78
C HIS A 227 18.17 12.71 2.79
N SER A 228 18.31 14.04 2.73
CA SER A 228 19.13 14.70 1.71
C SER A 228 20.58 14.25 1.77
N ALA A 229 21.17 14.01 0.59
CA ALA A 229 22.61 13.82 0.44
C ALA A 229 23.40 15.14 0.42
N CYS A 230 22.79 16.26 0.86
CA CYS A 230 23.38 17.60 0.78
C CYS A 230 23.82 17.97 -0.66
N PHE A 231 23.12 17.43 -1.65
CA PHE A 231 23.55 17.46 -3.03
C PHE A 231 23.02 18.68 -3.79
N ARG A 232 23.86 19.24 -4.67
CA ARG A 232 23.48 20.17 -5.72
C ARG A 232 24.39 19.98 -6.93
N ARG A 233 23.78 19.76 -8.08
CA ARG A 233 24.51 19.56 -9.33
C ARG A 233 25.11 20.86 -9.86
N TYR A 234 26.39 20.82 -10.25
CA TYR A 234 27.02 21.89 -11.01
C TYR A 234 26.83 21.70 -12.52
N SER A 235 27.08 22.76 -13.31
CA SER A 235 27.11 22.64 -14.77
C SER A 235 28.24 21.70 -15.20
N PRO A 236 28.09 20.87 -16.25
CA PRO A 236 29.16 20.00 -16.75
C PRO A 236 30.47 20.72 -17.09
N ASN A 237 30.43 22.02 -17.35
CA ASN A 237 31.61 22.85 -17.66
C ASN A 237 32.24 23.51 -16.41
N ASP A 238 31.64 23.34 -15.23
CA ASP A 238 32.18 23.87 -13.97
C ASP A 238 33.24 22.91 -13.43
N PRO A 239 34.42 23.39 -12.98
CA PRO A 239 35.47 22.53 -12.41
C PRO A 239 35.02 21.69 -11.20
N ARG A 240 33.91 22.07 -10.55
CA ARG A 240 33.33 21.38 -9.39
C ARG A 240 32.36 20.28 -9.76
N TYR A 241 32.09 20.09 -11.05
CA TYR A 241 31.22 19.02 -11.53
C TYR A 241 31.78 17.65 -11.15
N GLY A 242 30.95 16.81 -10.51
CA GLY A 242 31.34 15.47 -10.08
C GLY A 242 32.40 15.43 -8.98
N THR A 243 32.63 16.54 -8.27
CA THR A 243 33.53 16.58 -7.10
C THR A 243 32.76 16.54 -5.79
N LEU A 244 33.49 16.50 -4.66
CA LEU A 244 32.90 16.59 -3.32
C LEU A 244 32.09 17.88 -3.12
N ASP A 245 32.37 18.93 -3.89
CA ASP A 245 31.67 20.22 -3.79
C ASP A 245 30.17 20.11 -4.07
N GLU A 246 29.75 19.13 -4.88
CA GLU A 246 28.34 18.87 -5.13
C GLU A 246 27.59 18.45 -3.87
N TYR A 247 28.28 17.99 -2.81
CA TYR A 247 27.68 17.48 -1.58
C TYR A 247 27.75 18.46 -0.40
N LEU A 248 27.98 19.75 -0.65
CA LEU A 248 28.16 20.80 0.36
C LEU A 248 26.90 21.64 0.68
N PHE A 249 25.72 21.14 0.32
CA PHE A 249 24.45 21.87 0.32
C PHE A 249 23.39 21.20 1.20
N CYS A 250 23.69 21.05 2.49
CA CYS A 250 22.77 20.43 3.42
C CYS A 250 21.56 21.33 3.75
N PRO A 251 20.33 20.77 3.79
CA PRO A 251 19.19 21.44 4.41
C PRO A 251 19.45 21.77 5.89
N PRO A 252 18.78 22.80 6.46
CA PRO A 252 18.97 23.17 7.87
C PRO A 252 18.65 22.05 8.87
N SER A 253 17.73 21.15 8.52
CA SER A 253 17.35 19.99 9.33
C SER A 253 18.29 18.79 9.20
N SER A 254 19.28 18.84 8.29
CA SER A 254 20.17 17.71 8.05
C SER A 254 21.08 17.44 9.26
N PRO A 255 21.23 16.18 9.70
CA PRO A 255 22.18 15.84 10.76
C PRO A 255 23.63 16.09 10.35
N TYR A 256 23.91 16.22 9.05
CA TYR A 256 25.26 16.45 8.51
C TYR A 256 25.58 17.94 8.34
N LYS A 257 24.63 18.86 8.64
CA LYS A 257 24.80 20.30 8.39
C LYS A 257 26.04 20.87 9.09
N ALA A 258 26.21 20.60 10.39
CA ALA A 258 27.35 21.08 11.16
C ALA A 258 28.67 20.52 10.64
N LEU A 259 28.72 19.22 10.33
CA LEU A 259 29.90 18.56 9.76
C LEU A 259 30.32 19.19 8.42
N VAL A 260 29.35 19.44 7.55
CA VAL A 260 29.59 20.05 6.24
C VAL A 260 30.00 21.52 6.37
N ASP A 261 29.39 22.28 7.28
CA ASP A 261 29.79 23.67 7.53
C ASP A 261 31.22 23.77 8.07
N ASP A 262 31.59 22.89 9.00
CA ASP A 262 32.95 22.81 9.54
C ASP A 262 33.96 22.42 8.46
N PHE A 263 33.58 21.52 7.53
CA PHE A 263 34.42 21.20 6.38
C PHE A 263 34.61 22.39 5.45
N LYS A 264 33.54 23.16 5.18
CA LYS A 264 33.61 24.35 4.31
C LYS A 264 34.43 25.49 4.92
N ALA A 265 34.51 25.55 6.26
CA ALA A 265 35.28 26.55 6.98
C ALA A 265 36.78 26.20 7.07
N GLN A 266 37.16 24.96 6.75
CA GLN A 266 38.55 24.56 6.62
C GLN A 266 39.04 25.03 5.24
N ASP A 267 39.78 26.13 5.20
CA ASP A 267 40.49 26.56 3.99
C ASP A 267 41.44 25.44 3.56
N PHE A 268 41.13 24.79 2.45
CA PHE A 268 42.07 23.90 1.75
C PHE A 268 42.93 24.77 0.84
N ASP A 269 43.89 25.48 1.44
CA ASP A 269 45.00 26.16 0.73
C ASP A 269 45.88 25.15 -0.04
#